data_AF-A0A2S7N3K9-F1
#
_entry.id   AF-A0A2S7N3K9-F1
#
_cell.length_a   1.000
_cell.length_b   1.000
_cell.length_c   1.000
_cell.angle_alpha   90.00
_cell.angle_beta   90.00
_cell.angle_gamma   90.00
#
_symmetry.space_group_name_H-M   'P 1'
#
loop_
_entity.id
_entity.type
_entity.pdbx_description
1 polymer ?
#
loop_
_entity_poly.entity_id
_entity_poly.type
_entity_poly.pdbx_seq_one_letter_code
_entity_poly.pdbx_strand_id
1 'polypeptide(L)' 'MNVVQKIALVLTIIGAINWGLVGFFQFDLVAALFGGQDAILSRIVYALVGIAGLINLGLLFAPTKETRVD' A
#
# COMPACT_ATOMS: atom_id res chain seq x y z
N MET A 1 4.64 6.92 15.94
CA MET A 1 3.97 6.74 14.64
C MET A 1 2.59 7.34 14.70
N ASN A 2 2.31 8.33 13.86
CA ASN A 2 0.99 8.96 13.75
C ASN A 2 -0.01 7.99 13.12
N VAL A 3 -1.31 8.16 13.40
CA VAL A 3 -2.39 7.29 12.90
C VAL A 3 -2.36 7.15 11.38
N VAL A 4 -2.06 8.24 10.67
CA VAL A 4 -1.91 8.27 9.20
C VAL A 4 -0.79 7.35 8.72
N GLN A 5 0.34 7.28 9.42
CA GLN A 5 1.46 6.40 9.05
C GLN A 5 1.11 4.93 9.24
N LYS A 6 0.34 4.59 10.29
CA LYS A 6 -0.15 3.23 10.50
C LYS A 6 -1.12 2.82 9.39
N ILE A 7 -2.06 3.69 9.02
CA ILE A 7 -3.01 3.43 7.93
C ILE A 7 -2.28 3.26 6.60
N ALA A 8 -1.32 4.14 6.28
CA ALA A 8 -0.50 4.03 5.08
C ALA A 8 0.27 2.70 5.06
N LEU A 9 0.90 2.30 6.17
CA LEU A 9 1.62 1.02 6.27
C LEU A 9 0.73 -0.18 6.00
N VAL A 10 -0.47 -0.21 6.60
CA VAL A 10 -1.45 -1.29 6.37
C VAL A 10 -1.86 -1.35 4.89
N LEU A 11 -2.18 -0.21 4.27
CA LEU A 11 -2.54 -0.15 2.86
C LEU A 11 -1.40 -0.63 1.94
N THR A 12 -0.15 -0.26 2.24
CA THR A 12 1.01 -0.74 1.49
C THR A 12 1.23 -2.24 1.64
N ILE A 13 1.03 -2.81 2.84
CA ILE A 13 1.12 -4.26 3.05
C ILE A 13 0.05 -4.99 2.23
N ILE A 14 -1.19 -4.51 2.26
CA ILE A 14 -2.28 -5.09 1.44
C ILE A 14 -1.91 -5.05 -0.05
N GLY A 15 -1.35 -3.93 -0.50
CA GLY A 15 -0.83 -3.79 -1.86
C GLY A 15 0.27 -4.78 -2.22
N ALA A 16 1.28 -4.91 -1.37
CA ALA A 16 2.39 -5.83 -1.56
C ALA A 16 1.92 -7.28 -1.63
N ILE A 17 0.95 -7.66 -0.80
CA ILE A 17 0.33 -8.99 -0.84
C ILE A 17 -0.41 -9.20 -2.17
N ASN A 18 -1.24 -8.25 -2.62
CA ASN A 18 -1.96 -8.39 -3.89
C ASN A 18 -0.98 -8.51 -5.08
N TRP A 19 0.04 -7.65 -5.14
CA TRP A 19 1.05 -7.72 -6.18
C TRP A 19 1.90 -9.00 -6.10
N GLY A 20 2.16 -9.53 -4.91
CA GLY A 20 2.79 -10.83 -4.73
C GLY A 20 1.94 -11.97 -5.31
N LEU A 21 0.63 -11.96 -5.07
CA LEU A 21 -0.30 -12.94 -5.64
C LEU A 21 -0.32 -12.86 -7.18
N VAL A 22 -0.32 -11.66 -7.74
CA VAL A 22 -0.23 -11.46 -9.20
C VAL A 22 1.12 -11.98 -9.72
N GLY A 23 2.23 -11.66 -9.07
CA GLY A 23 3.56 -12.08 -9.50
C GLY A 23 3.77 -13.60 -9.48
N PHE A 24 3.35 -14.28 -8.41
CA PHE A 24 3.57 -15.73 -8.24
C PHE A 24 2.50 -16.61 -8.87
N PHE A 25 1.24 -16.16 -8.85
CA PHE A 25 0.09 -16.99 -9.22
C PHE A 25 -0.75 -16.40 -10.36
N GLN A 26 -0.36 -15.23 -10.90
CA GLN A 26 -1.15 -14.47 -11.87
C GLN A 26 -2.58 -14.19 -11.37
N PHE A 27 -2.76 -14.16 -10.05
CA PHE A 27 -4.05 -13.98 -9.39
C PHE A 27 -4.14 -12.59 -8.78
N ASP A 28 -5.11 -11.81 -9.25
CA ASP A 28 -5.41 -10.49 -8.72
C ASP A 28 -6.64 -10.57 -7.80
N LEU A 29 -6.39 -10.53 -6.49
CA LEU A 29 -7.43 -10.60 -5.47
C LEU A 29 -8.37 -9.39 -5.53
N VAL A 30 -7.83 -8.20 -5.81
CA VAL A 30 -8.65 -6.98 -5.93
C VAL A 30 -9.56 -7.10 -7.15
N ALA A 31 -9.04 -7.51 -8.30
CA ALA A 31 -9.86 -7.75 -9.48
C ALA A 31 -10.92 -8.84 -9.22
N ALA A 32 -10.56 -9.93 -8.54
CA ALA A 32 -11.48 -11.01 -8.23
C ALA A 32 -12.65 -10.56 -7.33
N LEU A 33 -12.39 -9.64 -6.38
CA LEU A 33 -13.42 -9.13 -5.46
C LEU A 33 -14.28 -8.02 -6.07
N PHE A 34 -13.71 -7.18 -6.94
CA PHE A 34 -14.38 -5.97 -7.43
C PHE A 34 -14.86 -6.06 -8.89
N GLY A 35 -14.82 -7.25 -9.49
CA GLY A 35 -15.44 -7.52 -10.80
C GLY A 35 -14.53 -7.31 -12.00
N GLY A 36 -13.21 -7.39 -11.81
CA GLY A 36 -12.20 -7.33 -12.85
C GLY A 36 -11.18 -6.21 -12.66
N GLN A 37 -10.06 -6.31 -13.38
CA GLN A 37 -8.96 -5.34 -13.32
C GLN A 37 -9.38 -3.95 -13.83
N ASP A 38 -10.29 -3.91 -14.81
CA ASP A 38 -10.80 -2.67 -15.41
C ASP A 38 -11.97 -2.05 -14.63
N ALA A 39 -12.49 -2.72 -13.61
CA ALA A 39 -13.57 -2.20 -12.79
C ALA A 39 -13.13 -0.90 -12.09
N ILE A 40 -13.99 0.12 -12.11
CA ILE A 40 -13.69 1.43 -11.51
C ILE A 40 -13.30 1.29 -10.04
N LEU A 41 -13.95 0.39 -9.30
CA LEU A 41 -13.65 0.11 -7.91
C LEU A 41 -12.24 -0.48 -7.73
N SER A 42 -11.84 -1.46 -8.55
CA SER A 42 -10.48 -2.02 -8.53
C SER A 42 -9.42 -0.94 -8.77
N ARG A 43 -9.66 -0.07 -9.76
CA ARG A 43 -8.75 1.04 -10.08
C ARG A 43 -8.59 2.04 -8.94
N ILE A 44 -9.67 2.34 -8.22
CA ILE A 44 -9.61 3.19 -7.02
C ILE A 44 -8.76 2.52 -5.94
N VAL A 45 -8.95 1.21 -5.70
CA VAL A 45 -8.16 0.46 -4.72
C VAL A 45 -6.68 0.46 -5.09
N TYR A 46 -6.33 0.18 -6.34
CA TYR A 46 -4.94 0.23 -6.80
C TYR A 46 -4.31 1.62 -6.63
N ALA A 47 -5.06 2.68 -6.93
CA ALA A 47 -4.58 4.05 -6.77
C ALA A 47 -4.31 4.39 -5.29
N LEU A 48 -5.23 4.04 -4.39
CA LEU A 48 -5.06 4.25 -2.94
C LEU A 48 -3.86 3.48 -2.39
N VAL A 49 -3.69 2.22 -2.82
CA VAL A 49 -2.54 1.39 -2.48
C VAL A 49 -1.24 2.03 -2.97
N GLY A 50 -1.20 2.50 -4.22
CA GLY A 50 -0.04 3.17 -4.80
C GLY A 50 0.34 4.45 -4.04
N ILE A 51 -0.65 5.30 -3.71
CA ILE A 51 -0.43 6.52 -2.92
C ILE A 51 0.11 6.19 -1.53
N ALA A 52 -0.44 5.17 -0.85
CA ALA A 52 0.06 4.72 0.44
C ALA A 52 1.52 4.24 0.36
N GLY A 53 1.86 3.50 -0.71
CA GLY A 53 3.24 3.10 -1.01
C GLY A 53 4.18 4.29 -1.16
N LEU A 54 3.78 5.32 -1.91
CA LEU A 54 4.58 6.54 -2.09
C LEU A 54 4.80 7.30 -0.77
N ILE A 55 3.78 7.40 0.08
CA ILE A 55 3.90 8.02 1.40
C ILE A 55 4.91 7.26 2.27
N ASN A 56 4.84 5.93 2.28
CA ASN A 56 5.78 5.10 3.04
C ASN A 56 7.19 5.13 2.46
N LEU A 57 7.33 5.25 1.14
CA LEU A 57 8.61 5.41 0.49
C LEU A 57 9.27 6.75 0.89
N GLY A 58 8.51 7.85 0.94
CA GLY A 58 9.00 9.12 1.48
C GLY A 58 9.42 9.03 2.95
N LEU A 59 8.72 8.22 3.76
CA LEU A 59 9.09 7.94 5.14
C LEU A 59 10.36 7.10 5.28
N LEU A 60 10.60 6.16 4.37
CA LEU A 60 11.83 5.35 4.35
C LEU A 60 13.08 6.22 4.20
N PHE A 61 12.99 7.29 3.43
CA PHE A 61 14.08 8.25 3.22
C PHE A 61 14.04 9.44 4.18
N ALA A 62 13.04 9.53 5.06
CA ALA A 62 12.98 10.60 6.04
C ALA A 62 14.08 10.39 7.09
N PRO A 63 14.91 11.40 7.36
CA PRO A 63 15.94 11.31 8.39
C PRO A 63 15.27 11.01 9.74
N THR A 64 15.74 9.95 10.40
CA THR A 64 15.25 9.58 11.73
C THR A 64 15.61 10.72 12.67
N LYS A 65 14.60 11.45 13.16
CA LYS A 65 14.82 12.40 14.26
C LYS A 65 15.16 11.56 15.49
N GLU A 66 16.45 11.48 15.79
CA GLU A 66 16.95 10.99 17.06
C GLU A 66 16.20 11.74 18.16
N THR A 67 15.38 11.00 18.90
CA THR A 67 14.70 11.56 20.05
C THR A 67 15.80 11.72 21.08
N ARG A 68 16.32 12.93 21.25
CA ARG A 68 17.30 13.21 22.30
C ARG A 68 16.62 12.87 23.62
N VAL A 69 17.01 11.75 24.21
CA VAL A 69 16.61 11.35 25.55
C VAL A 69 17.52 12.15 26.48
N ASP A 70 17.04 13.28 26.97
CA ASP A 70 17.59 13.96 28.15
C ASP A 70 16.86 13.55 29.44
#